data_AF-A0A9D5AMV9-F1
#
_entry.id   AF-A0A9D5AMV9-F1
#
_cell.length_a   1.000
_cell.length_b   1.000
_cell.length_c   1.000
_cell.angle_alpha   90.00
_cell.angle_beta   90.00
_cell.angle_gamma   90.00
#
_symmetry.space_group_name_H-M   'P 1'
#
loop_
_entity.id
_entity.type
_entity.pdbx_description
1 polymer ?
#
loop_
_entity_poly.entity_id
_entity_poly.type
_entity_poly.pdbx_seq_one_letter_code
_entity_poly.pdbx_strand_id
1 'polypeptide(L)'
;MLSLYEASYLGTEDEEILKKALEFSRTRLHEFISHTSPEIGYRHIVRSLTLPKHLRMARLEARNYMDEYRHASNQIPALLELAKLDNDMIQSLHQTELAEICRWWKELGLIEKLSFARDRPTECFLWTVGIFPEPCYTNCRIELTKTICILDVIDDIFDNYGTLDQLVLFTHAIKRWDLDAMEQLPEYMKICYMALYNTTNEISYSIQKEHGITVVSYLKRTWMDMFDAYLEEAKWFNSGHVPSFRTYLDNGAISVGSCMALVHATFLIGDGLSKETISMMKPYPRLFTCSGEILRLWDDLGTSTEEQERGDNASSIQCFMGENNIRDENEGRKHIRLVIRNLWRELNGLAMNKTVPLSVVKASLNMARTAQVIYQHGDDKSTFTVDDYVQTLIFSSLPSNH
;
A
#
# COMPACT_ATOMS: atom_id res chain seq x y z
N MET A 1 -28.94 8.20 -9.92
CA MET A 1 -28.26 6.97 -10.35
C MET A 1 -26.81 6.93 -9.92
N LEU A 2 -25.99 7.93 -10.22
CA LEU A 2 -24.58 7.94 -9.83
C LEU A 2 -24.35 7.78 -8.31
N SER A 3 -25.11 8.49 -7.46
CA SER A 3 -24.99 8.33 -6.00
C SER A 3 -25.30 6.91 -5.52
N LEU A 4 -26.22 6.20 -6.18
CA LEU A 4 -26.54 4.80 -5.86
C LEU A 4 -25.38 3.88 -6.27
N TYR A 5 -24.79 4.13 -7.43
CA TYR A 5 -23.58 3.43 -7.89
C TYR A 5 -22.43 3.61 -6.89
N GLU A 6 -22.13 4.84 -6.50
CA GLU A 6 -21.07 5.12 -5.52
C GLU A 6 -21.34 4.47 -4.16
N ALA A 7 -22.58 4.58 -3.65
CA ALA A 7 -22.96 4.00 -2.36
C ALA A 7 -22.89 2.46 -2.37
N SER A 8 -23.17 1.81 -3.51
CA SER A 8 -23.14 0.35 -3.60
C SER A 8 -21.76 -0.28 -3.40
N TYR A 9 -20.68 0.51 -3.55
CA TYR A 9 -19.31 0.05 -3.28
C TYR A 9 -18.95 -0.02 -1.79
N LEU A 10 -19.77 0.55 -0.91
CA LEU A 10 -19.62 0.42 0.53
C LEU A 10 -20.17 -0.91 1.07
N GLY A 11 -20.82 -1.70 0.22
CA GLY A 11 -21.46 -2.95 0.63
C GLY A 11 -20.47 -4.02 1.08
N THR A 12 -20.96 -4.85 1.99
CA THR A 12 -20.27 -6.02 2.55
C THR A 12 -20.68 -7.30 1.82
N GLU A 13 -20.09 -8.45 2.19
CA GLU A 13 -20.39 -9.73 1.52
C GLU A 13 -21.85 -10.16 1.67
N ASP A 14 -22.47 -9.88 2.81
CA ASP A 14 -23.84 -10.30 3.16
C ASP A 14 -24.93 -9.38 2.57
N GLU A 15 -24.55 -8.26 1.95
CA GLU A 15 -25.49 -7.24 1.45
C GLU A 15 -25.84 -7.42 -0.03
N GLU A 16 -26.61 -8.47 -0.33
CA GLU A 16 -27.09 -8.77 -1.69
C GLU A 16 -27.84 -7.61 -2.37
N ILE A 17 -28.52 -6.77 -1.59
CA ILE A 17 -29.22 -5.60 -2.12
C ILE A 17 -28.25 -4.58 -2.74
N LEU A 18 -27.07 -4.39 -2.15
CA LEU A 18 -26.07 -3.47 -2.69
C LEU A 18 -25.38 -4.05 -3.92
N LYS A 19 -25.22 -5.38 -4.01
CA LYS A 19 -24.75 -6.05 -5.24
C LYS A 19 -25.71 -5.80 -6.41
N LYS A 20 -27.01 -6.00 -6.18
CA LYS A 20 -28.07 -5.70 -7.19
C LYS A 20 -28.11 -4.21 -7.54
N ALA A 21 -27.96 -3.32 -6.56
CA ALA A 21 -27.92 -1.89 -6.79
C ALA A 21 -26.71 -1.47 -7.65
N LEU A 22 -25.54 -2.08 -7.43
CA LEU A 22 -24.34 -1.85 -8.23
C LEU A 22 -24.57 -2.24 -9.70
N GLU A 23 -25.08 -3.43 -9.96
CA GLU A 23 -25.35 -3.93 -11.32
C GLU A 23 -26.39 -3.06 -12.04
N PHE A 24 -27.50 -2.75 -11.36
CA PHE A 24 -28.56 -1.92 -11.90
C PHE A 24 -28.05 -0.52 -12.24
N SER A 25 -27.40 0.15 -11.29
CA SER A 25 -26.92 1.52 -11.47
C SER A 25 -25.81 1.60 -12.52
N ARG A 26 -24.87 0.65 -12.55
CA ARG A 26 -23.82 0.55 -13.59
C ARG A 26 -24.43 0.45 -14.99
N THR A 27 -25.40 -0.43 -15.18
CA THR A 27 -26.08 -0.62 -16.48
C THR A 27 -26.72 0.68 -16.96
N ARG A 28 -27.48 1.35 -16.08
CA ARG A 28 -28.14 2.62 -16.40
C ARG A 28 -27.17 3.75 -16.70
N LEU A 29 -26.02 3.81 -16.02
CA LEU A 29 -25.01 4.83 -16.26
C LEU A 29 -24.29 4.61 -17.61
N HIS A 30 -24.00 3.35 -17.99
CA HIS A 30 -23.45 3.06 -19.32
C HIS A 30 -24.44 3.39 -20.44
N GLU A 31 -25.72 3.02 -20.30
CA GLU A 31 -26.78 3.42 -21.23
C GLU A 31 -26.87 4.95 -21.37
N PHE A 32 -26.78 5.68 -20.25
CA PHE A 32 -26.81 7.14 -20.29
C PHE A 32 -25.61 7.73 -21.06
N ILE A 33 -24.40 7.22 -20.82
CA ILE A 33 -23.17 7.66 -21.50
C ILE A 33 -23.25 7.43 -23.02
N SER A 34 -23.78 6.29 -23.47
CA SER A 34 -23.83 5.98 -24.91
C SER A 34 -24.79 6.89 -25.69
N HIS A 35 -25.70 7.60 -25.02
CA HIS A 35 -26.74 8.44 -25.64
C HIS A 35 -26.57 9.94 -25.36
N THR A 36 -25.51 10.36 -24.66
CA THR A 36 -25.33 11.76 -24.22
C THR A 36 -24.04 12.35 -24.78
N SER A 37 -24.07 13.62 -25.19
CA SER A 37 -22.89 14.35 -25.65
C SER A 37 -21.89 14.60 -24.50
N PRO A 38 -20.58 14.71 -24.77
CA PRO A 38 -19.55 14.91 -23.73
C PRO A 38 -19.64 16.30 -23.06
N GLU A 39 -20.50 16.44 -22.06
CA GLU A 39 -20.58 17.62 -21.19
C GLU A 39 -19.82 17.41 -19.86
N ILE A 40 -19.74 18.42 -18.99
CA ILE A 40 -19.01 18.31 -17.70
C ILE A 40 -19.56 17.16 -16.83
N GLY A 41 -20.89 16.96 -16.81
CA GLY A 41 -21.51 15.85 -16.09
C GLY A 41 -21.15 14.47 -16.64
N TYR A 42 -20.82 14.37 -17.92
CA TYR A 42 -20.34 13.14 -18.56
C TYR A 42 -18.99 12.70 -17.99
N ARG A 43 -18.05 13.63 -17.82
CA ARG A 43 -16.70 13.33 -17.28
C ARG A 43 -16.78 12.74 -15.88
N HIS A 44 -17.66 13.28 -15.03
CA HIS A 44 -17.84 12.79 -13.67
C HIS A 44 -18.36 11.35 -13.64
N ILE A 45 -19.36 11.03 -14.48
CA ILE A 45 -19.90 9.66 -14.57
C ILE A 45 -18.84 8.70 -15.10
N VAL A 46 -18.12 9.06 -16.17
CA VAL A 46 -17.05 8.24 -16.74
C VAL A 46 -16.00 7.92 -15.68
N ARG A 47 -15.52 8.93 -14.95
CA ARG A 47 -14.51 8.77 -13.91
C ARG A 47 -14.96 7.84 -12.79
N SER A 48 -16.22 7.93 -12.36
CA SER A 48 -16.80 7.01 -11.37
C SER A 48 -16.97 5.59 -11.89
N LEU A 49 -17.33 5.41 -13.16
CA LEU A 49 -17.39 4.09 -13.79
C LEU A 49 -16.01 3.45 -13.96
N THR A 50 -14.97 4.26 -14.19
CA THR A 50 -13.57 3.81 -14.19
C THR A 50 -13.12 3.38 -12.79
N LEU A 51 -13.27 4.27 -11.80
CA LEU A 51 -12.92 4.00 -10.41
C LEU A 51 -13.91 4.72 -9.48
N PRO A 52 -14.77 4.03 -8.72
CA PRO A 52 -15.68 4.67 -7.77
C PRO A 52 -14.92 5.39 -6.65
N LYS A 53 -15.54 6.41 -6.05
CA LYS A 53 -14.94 7.23 -4.99
C LYS A 53 -14.44 6.43 -3.81
N HIS A 54 -15.14 5.36 -3.41
CA HIS A 54 -14.75 4.50 -2.30
C HIS A 54 -13.38 3.87 -2.47
N LEU A 55 -12.91 3.70 -3.71
CA LEU A 55 -11.63 3.06 -4.04
C LEU A 55 -10.53 4.07 -4.39
N ARG A 56 -10.80 5.38 -4.34
CA ARG A 56 -9.83 6.41 -4.72
C ARG A 56 -8.99 6.87 -3.53
N MET A 57 -7.69 7.05 -3.75
CA MET A 57 -6.81 7.70 -2.79
C MET A 57 -7.28 9.13 -2.52
N ALA A 58 -7.43 9.48 -1.23
CA ALA A 58 -8.09 10.71 -0.80
C ALA A 58 -7.43 11.99 -1.35
N ARG A 59 -6.09 12.06 -1.35
CA ARG A 59 -5.36 13.26 -1.79
C ARG A 59 -5.47 13.51 -3.30
N LEU A 60 -5.44 12.45 -4.10
CA LEU A 60 -5.72 12.54 -5.54
C LEU A 60 -7.17 12.94 -5.79
N GLU A 61 -8.13 12.35 -5.06
CA GLU A 61 -9.54 12.71 -5.23
C GLU A 61 -9.82 14.15 -4.81
N ALA A 62 -9.19 14.67 -3.76
CA ALA A 62 -9.34 16.06 -3.34
C ALA A 62 -8.93 17.02 -4.45
N ARG A 63 -7.77 16.79 -5.09
CA ARG A 63 -7.31 17.61 -6.24
C ARG A 63 -8.27 17.55 -7.41
N ASN A 64 -8.69 16.35 -7.80
CA ASN A 64 -9.61 16.19 -8.92
C ASN A 64 -10.98 16.82 -8.63
N TYR A 65 -11.49 16.67 -7.40
CA TYR A 65 -12.77 17.26 -7.01
C TYR A 65 -12.70 18.79 -6.93
N MET A 66 -11.56 19.38 -6.56
CA MET A 66 -11.39 20.84 -6.64
C MET A 66 -11.46 21.37 -8.07
N ASP A 67 -10.89 20.66 -9.03
CA ASP A 67 -11.01 21.01 -10.45
C ASP A 67 -12.47 20.91 -10.93
N GLU A 68 -13.16 19.82 -10.58
CA GLU A 68 -14.58 19.64 -10.87
C GLU A 68 -15.45 20.75 -10.21
N TYR A 69 -15.22 21.04 -8.93
CA TYR A 69 -16.00 22.01 -8.16
C TYR A 69 -15.80 23.46 -8.64
N ARG A 70 -14.61 23.81 -9.14
CA ARG A 70 -14.33 25.13 -9.74
C ARG A 70 -15.27 25.46 -10.89
N HIS A 71 -15.75 24.45 -11.61
CA HIS A 71 -16.66 24.59 -12.74
C HIS A 71 -18.13 24.37 -12.38
N ALA A 72 -18.45 24.09 -11.12
CA ALA A 72 -19.82 23.85 -10.68
C ALA A 72 -20.64 25.16 -10.66
N SER A 73 -21.87 25.11 -11.17
CA SER A 73 -22.78 26.27 -11.22
C SER A 73 -23.21 26.77 -9.84
N ASN A 74 -23.13 25.92 -8.82
CA ASN A 74 -23.47 26.21 -7.43
C ASN A 74 -22.22 26.33 -6.53
N GLN A 75 -21.04 26.59 -7.09
CA GLN A 75 -19.84 26.72 -6.28
C GLN A 75 -19.93 27.88 -5.27
N ILE A 76 -19.39 27.65 -4.08
CA ILE A 76 -19.19 28.66 -3.05
C ILE A 76 -17.72 29.08 -3.09
N PRO A 77 -17.37 30.31 -3.51
CA PRO A 77 -15.99 30.75 -3.68
C PRO A 77 -15.13 30.55 -2.43
N ALA A 78 -15.66 30.85 -1.23
CA ALA A 78 -14.96 30.68 0.03
C ALA A 78 -14.56 29.22 0.31
N LEU A 79 -15.37 28.23 -0.11
CA LEU A 79 -15.04 26.81 0.05
C LEU A 79 -13.93 26.39 -0.92
N LEU A 80 -13.94 26.90 -2.15
CA LEU A 80 -12.89 26.63 -3.12
C LEU A 80 -11.55 27.27 -2.68
N GLU A 81 -11.60 28.49 -2.13
CA GLU A 81 -10.44 29.16 -1.56
C GLU A 81 -9.87 28.38 -0.37
N LEU A 82 -10.71 27.97 0.56
CA LEU A 82 -10.30 27.13 1.69
C LEU A 82 -9.65 25.82 1.23
N ALA A 83 -10.25 25.13 0.26
CA ALA A 83 -9.73 23.87 -0.26
C ALA A 83 -8.35 24.05 -0.92
N LYS A 84 -8.13 25.16 -1.63
CA LYS A 84 -6.82 25.49 -2.23
C LYS A 84 -5.78 25.78 -1.14
N LEU A 85 -6.11 26.61 -0.16
CA LEU A 85 -5.20 26.94 0.95
C LEU A 85 -4.81 25.69 1.74
N ASP A 86 -5.77 24.81 2.05
CA ASP A 86 -5.51 23.53 2.72
C ASP A 86 -4.59 22.63 1.88
N ASN A 87 -4.86 22.52 0.58
CA ASN A 87 -4.03 21.75 -0.34
C ASN A 87 -2.58 22.26 -0.38
N ASP A 88 -2.38 23.57 -0.49
CA ASP A 88 -1.06 24.19 -0.59
C ASP A 88 -0.29 24.06 0.74
N MET A 89 -0.98 24.19 1.87
CA MET A 89 -0.40 23.96 3.20
C MET A 89 0.07 22.51 3.37
N ILE A 90 -0.77 21.54 2.98
CA ILE A 90 -0.42 20.11 3.07
C ILE A 90 0.67 19.73 2.07
N GLN A 91 0.67 20.30 0.87
CA GLN A 91 1.76 20.10 -0.10
C GLN A 91 3.10 20.59 0.48
N SER A 92 3.12 21.78 1.09
CA SER A 92 4.32 22.32 1.75
C SER A 92 4.80 21.45 2.92
N LEU A 93 3.86 20.90 3.71
CA LEU A 93 4.17 19.93 4.75
C LEU A 93 4.82 18.66 4.16
N HIS A 94 4.22 18.07 3.13
CA HIS A 94 4.76 16.88 2.48
C HIS A 94 6.15 17.12 1.85
N GLN A 95 6.41 18.30 1.29
CA GLN A 95 7.74 18.66 0.79
C GLN A 95 8.80 18.71 1.91
N THR A 96 8.41 19.22 3.08
CA THR A 96 9.28 19.27 4.26
C THR A 96 9.58 17.86 4.78
N GLU A 97 8.56 17.02 4.88
CA GLU A 97 8.70 15.60 5.27
C GLU A 97 9.60 14.84 4.29
N LEU A 98 9.38 14.99 2.98
CA LEU A 98 10.19 14.35 1.96
C LEU A 98 11.65 14.80 2.01
N ALA A 99 11.91 16.09 2.25
CA ALA A 99 13.27 16.60 2.39
C ALA A 99 14.00 15.97 3.60
N GLU A 100 13.29 15.76 4.71
CA GLU A 100 13.83 15.05 5.87
C GLU A 100 14.15 13.59 5.56
N ILE A 101 13.22 12.88 4.90
CA ILE A 101 13.38 11.49 4.50
C ILE A 101 14.57 11.33 3.56
N CYS A 102 14.68 12.17 2.52
CA CYS A 102 15.79 12.12 1.57
C CYS A 102 17.14 12.42 2.24
N ARG A 103 17.16 13.34 3.21
CA ARG A 103 18.38 13.61 3.99
C ARG A 103 18.78 12.40 4.84
N TRP A 104 17.83 11.81 5.56
CA TRP A 104 18.07 10.58 6.33
C TRP A 104 18.56 9.45 5.43
N TRP A 105 17.93 9.24 4.27
CA TRP A 105 18.28 8.18 3.33
C TRP A 105 19.70 8.32 2.81
N LYS A 106 20.09 9.56 2.47
CA LYS A 106 21.46 9.88 2.07
C LYS A 106 22.47 9.68 3.20
N GLU A 107 22.13 10.10 4.43
CA GLU A 107 22.99 9.92 5.61
C GLU A 107 23.17 8.43 5.98
N LEU A 108 22.13 7.60 5.75
CA LEU A 108 22.20 6.16 5.94
C LEU A 108 23.21 5.50 4.98
N GLY A 109 23.40 6.07 3.78
CA GLY A 109 24.42 5.65 2.82
C GLY A 109 24.21 4.24 2.23
N LEU A 110 23.00 3.68 2.39
CA LEU A 110 22.72 2.28 2.07
C LEU A 110 22.83 2.01 0.56
N ILE A 111 22.28 2.89 -0.28
CA ILE A 111 22.31 2.77 -1.74
C ILE A 111 23.73 2.83 -2.32
N GLU A 112 24.62 3.65 -1.76
CA GLU A 112 26.01 3.72 -2.20
C GLU A 112 26.77 2.40 -1.93
N LYS A 113 26.32 1.64 -0.93
CA LYS A 113 26.90 0.34 -0.55
C LYS A 113 26.21 -0.84 -1.23
N LEU A 114 24.93 -0.69 -1.54
CA LEU A 114 24.06 -1.71 -2.11
C LEU A 114 23.55 -1.25 -3.48
N SER A 115 24.46 -1.09 -4.45
CA SER A 115 24.15 -0.53 -5.77
C SER A 115 23.17 -1.37 -6.62
N PHE A 116 22.85 -2.59 -6.18
CA PHE A 116 21.85 -3.45 -6.80
C PHE A 116 20.42 -3.11 -6.36
N ALA A 117 20.25 -2.45 -5.21
CA ALA A 117 18.95 -2.13 -4.65
C ALA A 117 18.35 -0.87 -5.29
N ARG A 118 17.02 -0.82 -5.35
CA ARG A 118 16.22 0.28 -5.86
C ARG A 118 16.36 1.51 -4.96
N ASP A 119 16.62 2.68 -5.55
CA ASP A 119 16.66 3.97 -4.86
C ASP A 119 15.35 4.73 -5.10
N ARG A 120 14.34 4.51 -4.24
CA ARG A 120 12.98 5.05 -4.44
C ARG A 120 12.34 5.68 -3.18
N PRO A 121 13.02 6.58 -2.47
CA PRO A 121 12.46 7.24 -1.28
C PRO A 121 11.19 8.05 -1.58
N THR A 122 11.04 8.57 -2.81
CA THR A 122 9.85 9.31 -3.25
C THR A 122 8.63 8.41 -3.41
N GLU A 123 8.80 7.19 -3.95
CA GLU A 123 7.75 6.17 -4.05
C GLU A 123 7.34 5.69 -2.66
N CYS A 124 8.32 5.37 -1.80
CA CYS A 124 8.09 5.00 -0.40
C CYS A 124 7.30 6.09 0.34
N PHE A 125 7.57 7.36 0.05
CA PHE A 125 6.83 8.47 0.66
C PHE A 125 5.41 8.61 0.09
N LEU A 126 5.20 8.38 -1.21
CA LEU A 126 3.87 8.39 -1.81
C LEU A 126 2.95 7.36 -1.15
N TRP A 127 3.49 6.19 -0.79
CA TRP A 127 2.77 5.18 -0.01
C TRP A 127 2.20 5.75 1.29
N THR A 128 3.04 6.41 2.09
CA THR A 128 2.61 6.92 3.40
C THR A 128 1.70 8.15 3.30
N VAL A 129 1.87 8.99 2.27
CA VAL A 129 0.92 10.07 1.93
C VAL A 129 -0.46 9.50 1.57
N GLY A 130 -0.49 8.38 0.85
CA GLY A 130 -1.72 7.69 0.50
C GLY A 130 -2.43 7.07 1.71
N ILE A 131 -1.68 6.41 2.58
CA ILE A 131 -2.21 5.74 3.79
C ILE A 131 -2.67 6.77 4.83
N PHE A 132 -1.88 7.83 5.06
CA PHE A 132 -2.10 8.84 6.10
C PHE A 132 -2.23 10.23 5.48
N PRO A 133 -3.37 10.55 4.84
CA PRO A 133 -3.52 11.83 4.16
C PRO A 133 -3.59 13.00 5.16
N GLU A 134 -4.06 12.82 6.39
CA GLU A 134 -4.26 13.91 7.36
C GLU A 134 -2.93 14.48 7.92
N PRO A 135 -2.82 15.82 8.12
CA PRO A 135 -1.56 16.45 8.55
C PRO A 135 -1.08 16.00 9.93
N CYS A 136 -1.97 15.57 10.83
CA CYS A 136 -1.60 15.10 12.17
C CYS A 136 -0.70 13.85 12.19
N TYR A 137 -0.54 13.16 11.06
CA TYR A 137 0.25 11.93 10.95
C TYR A 137 1.68 12.12 10.44
N THR A 138 2.25 13.34 10.52
CA THR A 138 3.63 13.65 10.07
C THR A 138 4.67 12.66 10.57
N ASN A 139 4.75 12.43 11.89
CA ASN A 139 5.73 11.51 12.48
C ASN A 139 5.53 10.08 11.95
N CYS A 140 4.27 9.64 11.84
CA CYS A 140 3.93 8.33 11.28
C CYS A 140 4.37 8.21 9.81
N ARG A 141 4.14 9.24 8.97
CA ARG A 141 4.58 9.23 7.57
C ARG A 141 6.09 9.15 7.45
N ILE A 142 6.82 9.98 8.19
CA ILE A 142 8.29 10.01 8.14
C ILE A 142 8.85 8.65 8.56
N GLU A 143 8.54 8.18 9.76
CA GLU A 143 9.12 6.95 10.32
C GLU A 143 8.70 5.70 9.54
N LEU A 144 7.46 5.64 9.07
CA LEU A 144 7.03 4.52 8.23
C LEU A 144 7.67 4.57 6.84
N THR A 145 7.90 5.75 6.26
CA THR A 145 8.61 5.84 4.97
C THR A 145 10.03 5.32 5.09
N LYS A 146 10.75 5.70 6.16
CA LYS A 146 12.09 5.15 6.46
C LYS A 146 12.08 3.62 6.54
N THR A 147 11.06 3.09 7.21
CA THR A 147 10.84 1.64 7.36
C THR A 147 10.60 0.96 6.01
N ILE A 148 9.78 1.55 5.14
CA ILE A 148 9.50 1.05 3.78
C ILE A 148 10.76 1.12 2.89
N CYS A 149 11.56 2.20 2.96
CA CYS A 149 12.81 2.27 2.20
C CYS A 149 13.78 1.12 2.55
N ILE A 150 13.86 0.75 3.84
CA ILE A 150 14.67 -0.39 4.28
C ILE A 150 14.06 -1.71 3.79
N LEU A 151 12.73 -1.82 3.81
CA LEU A 151 12.00 -2.97 3.29
C LEU A 151 12.34 -3.21 1.81
N ASP A 152 12.25 -2.20 0.95
CA ASP A 152 12.52 -2.34 -0.48
C ASP A 152 13.94 -2.84 -0.76
N VAL A 153 14.93 -2.42 0.04
CA VAL A 153 16.30 -2.94 -0.06
C VAL A 153 16.37 -4.41 0.35
N ILE A 154 15.63 -4.81 1.38
CA ILE A 154 15.57 -6.22 1.82
C ILE A 154 14.89 -7.07 0.74
N ASP A 155 13.81 -6.59 0.17
CA ASP A 155 13.10 -7.21 -0.97
C ASP A 155 14.08 -7.50 -2.12
N ASP A 156 14.88 -6.49 -2.53
CA ASP A 156 15.91 -6.67 -3.57
C ASP A 156 17.01 -7.68 -3.19
N ILE A 157 17.34 -7.79 -1.89
CA ILE A 157 18.26 -8.82 -1.41
C ILE A 157 17.65 -10.21 -1.61
N PHE A 158 16.37 -10.40 -1.32
CA PHE A 158 15.71 -11.71 -1.42
C PHE A 158 15.43 -12.13 -2.86
N ASP A 159 14.98 -11.20 -3.71
CA ASP A 159 14.51 -11.52 -5.06
C ASP A 159 15.64 -11.56 -6.09
N ASN A 160 16.64 -10.68 -5.95
CA ASN A 160 17.58 -10.40 -7.05
C ASN A 160 19.04 -10.70 -6.72
N TYR A 161 19.47 -10.63 -5.45
CA TYR A 161 20.90 -10.58 -5.13
C TYR A 161 21.42 -11.72 -4.25
N GLY A 162 20.71 -12.05 -3.17
CA GLY A 162 21.14 -13.02 -2.18
C GLY A 162 21.05 -14.45 -2.68
N THR A 163 22.04 -15.28 -2.36
CA THR A 163 21.91 -16.73 -2.57
C THR A 163 21.06 -17.35 -1.47
N LEU A 164 20.36 -18.45 -1.74
CA LEU A 164 19.51 -19.12 -0.74
C LEU A 164 20.24 -19.38 0.59
N ASP A 165 21.50 -19.82 0.57
CA ASP A 165 22.31 -20.02 1.77
C ASP A 165 22.52 -18.72 2.56
N GLN A 166 22.75 -17.60 1.87
CA GLN A 166 22.89 -16.29 2.51
C GLN A 166 21.54 -15.81 3.08
N LEU A 167 20.43 -16.02 2.37
CA LEU A 167 19.09 -15.64 2.81
C LEU A 167 18.65 -16.43 4.06
N VAL A 168 19.04 -17.71 4.16
CA VAL A 168 18.85 -18.53 5.36
C VAL A 168 19.63 -17.94 6.55
N LEU A 169 20.90 -17.58 6.35
CA LEU A 169 21.71 -16.93 7.39
C LEU A 169 21.11 -15.60 7.82
N PHE A 170 20.66 -14.79 6.87
CA PHE A 170 20.06 -13.47 7.14
C PHE A 170 18.77 -13.61 7.95
N THR A 171 17.90 -14.52 7.55
CA THR A 171 16.66 -14.86 8.28
C THR A 171 16.97 -15.33 9.71
N HIS A 172 18.01 -16.16 9.88
CA HIS A 172 18.42 -16.61 11.22
C HIS A 172 18.93 -15.45 12.08
N ALA A 173 19.72 -14.53 11.52
CA ALA A 173 20.22 -13.37 12.23
C ALA A 173 19.08 -12.45 12.70
N ILE A 174 18.06 -12.23 11.85
CA ILE A 174 16.87 -11.45 12.19
C ILE A 174 16.06 -12.11 13.32
N LYS A 175 15.91 -13.44 13.30
CA LYS A 175 15.25 -14.16 14.41
C LYS A 175 15.98 -14.01 15.73
N ARG A 176 17.30 -13.92 15.69
CA ARG A 176 18.13 -13.71 16.88
C ARG A 176 18.07 -12.25 17.37
N TRP A 177 18.02 -11.28 16.46
CA TRP A 177 17.89 -9.84 16.73
C TRP A 177 18.90 -9.31 17.77
N ASP A 178 20.17 -9.66 17.62
CA ASP A 178 21.29 -9.04 18.34
C ASP A 178 22.44 -8.71 17.39
N LEU A 179 23.34 -7.81 17.80
CA LEU A 179 24.42 -7.34 16.92
C LEU A 179 25.46 -8.43 16.63
N ASP A 180 25.65 -9.40 17.52
CA ASP A 180 26.60 -10.49 17.28
C ASP A 180 26.09 -11.47 16.20
N ALA A 181 24.77 -11.52 16.00
CA ALA A 181 24.14 -12.34 14.95
C ALA A 181 24.58 -11.92 13.54
N MET A 182 24.96 -10.65 13.35
CA MET A 182 25.37 -10.15 12.03
C MET A 182 26.75 -10.63 11.61
N GLU A 183 27.58 -11.14 12.54
CA GLU A 183 28.98 -11.48 12.24
C GLU A 183 29.12 -12.59 11.18
N GLN A 184 28.11 -13.46 11.09
CA GLN A 184 28.05 -14.55 10.12
C GLN A 184 27.54 -14.10 8.75
N LEU A 185 27.04 -12.87 8.62
CA LEU A 185 26.48 -12.36 7.38
C LEU A 185 27.57 -11.82 6.45
N PRO A 186 27.35 -11.88 5.12
CA PRO A 186 28.13 -11.11 4.16
C PRO A 186 28.10 -9.61 4.49
N GLU A 187 29.18 -8.89 4.15
CA GLU A 187 29.35 -7.47 4.52
C GLU A 187 28.18 -6.59 4.08
N TYR A 188 27.64 -6.82 2.87
CA TYR A 188 26.51 -6.06 2.34
C TYR A 188 25.23 -6.26 3.18
N MET A 189 24.98 -7.48 3.67
CA MET A 189 23.85 -7.78 4.55
C MET A 189 24.06 -7.21 5.97
N LYS A 190 25.31 -7.10 6.45
CA LYS A 190 25.60 -6.47 7.75
C LYS A 190 25.14 -5.02 7.78
N ILE A 191 25.40 -4.27 6.71
CA ILE A 191 25.01 -2.86 6.60
C ILE A 191 23.47 -2.74 6.59
N CYS A 192 22.79 -3.58 5.81
CA CYS A 192 21.32 -3.63 5.77
C CYS A 192 20.73 -4.01 7.14
N TYR A 193 21.27 -5.05 7.79
CA TYR A 193 20.88 -5.48 9.13
C TYR A 193 21.02 -4.34 10.17
N MET A 194 22.14 -3.61 10.13
CA MET A 194 22.40 -2.50 11.04
C MET A 194 21.41 -1.35 10.83
N ALA A 195 21.11 -1.01 9.57
CA ALA A 195 20.11 -0.01 9.23
C ALA A 195 18.73 -0.39 9.80
N LEU A 196 18.28 -1.61 9.52
CA LEU A 196 17.03 -2.17 10.02
C LEU A 196 16.98 -2.16 11.56
N TYR A 197 18.03 -2.63 12.22
CA TYR A 197 18.13 -2.70 13.67
C TYR A 197 18.04 -1.31 14.31
N ASN A 198 18.80 -0.34 13.79
CA ASN A 198 18.83 1.01 14.33
C ASN A 198 17.49 1.73 14.13
N THR A 199 16.95 1.72 12.90
CA THR A 199 15.67 2.38 12.61
C THR A 199 14.52 1.79 13.43
N THR A 200 14.46 0.46 13.59
CA THR A 200 13.42 -0.18 14.43
C THR A 200 13.54 0.23 15.90
N ASN A 201 14.76 0.34 16.43
CA ASN A 201 14.98 0.77 17.82
C ASN A 201 14.71 2.27 18.02
N GLU A 202 15.04 3.12 17.04
CA GLU A 202 14.71 4.54 17.04
C GLU A 202 13.21 4.77 17.07
N ILE A 203 12.46 4.05 16.23
CA ILE A 203 10.99 4.06 16.23
C ILE A 203 10.46 3.61 17.60
N SER A 204 10.96 2.49 18.12
CA SER A 204 10.53 2.01 19.45
C SER A 204 10.83 3.00 20.56
N TYR A 205 11.96 3.72 20.49
CA TYR A 205 12.31 4.75 21.46
C TYR A 205 11.37 5.96 21.34
N SER A 206 11.07 6.40 20.12
CA SER A 206 10.12 7.48 19.85
C SER A 206 8.74 7.17 20.44
N ILE A 207 8.23 5.96 20.19
CA ILE A 207 6.95 5.47 20.74
C ILE A 207 6.98 5.40 22.27
N GLN A 208 8.08 4.94 22.87
CA GLN A 208 8.24 4.90 24.34
C GLN A 208 8.23 6.31 24.94
N LYS A 209 8.85 7.28 24.26
CA LYS A 209 8.91 8.68 24.69
C LYS A 209 7.56 9.38 24.55
N GLU A 210 6.83 9.13 23.46
CA GLU A 210 5.56 9.81 23.17
C GLU A 210 4.38 9.16 23.91
N HIS A 211 4.29 7.84 23.87
CA HIS A 211 3.12 7.08 24.34
C HIS A 211 3.37 6.30 25.64
N GLY A 212 4.60 6.28 26.15
CA GLY A 212 4.94 5.62 27.42
C GLY A 212 4.93 4.09 27.37
N ILE A 213 4.91 3.48 26.18
CA ILE A 213 4.81 2.02 25.99
C ILE A 213 6.05 1.43 25.32
N THR A 214 6.44 0.24 25.76
CA THR A 214 7.53 -0.52 25.15
C THR A 214 6.97 -1.47 24.09
N VAL A 215 7.30 -1.22 22.82
CA VAL A 215 6.72 -1.95 21.68
C VAL A 215 7.73 -2.72 20.85
N VAL A 216 9.02 -2.68 21.22
CA VAL A 216 10.12 -3.25 20.43
C VAL A 216 9.86 -4.71 20.03
N SER A 217 9.30 -5.53 20.92
CA SER A 217 9.00 -6.94 20.63
C SER A 217 7.95 -7.12 19.52
N TYR A 218 6.98 -6.20 19.42
CA TYR A 218 5.97 -6.23 18.37
C TYR A 218 6.55 -5.81 17.03
N LEU A 219 7.39 -4.78 17.00
CA LEU A 219 8.06 -4.32 15.77
C LEU A 219 9.03 -5.37 15.25
N LYS A 220 9.88 -5.93 16.13
CA LYS A 220 10.81 -7.04 15.78
C LYS A 220 10.07 -8.22 15.17
N ARG A 221 8.94 -8.62 15.76
CA ARG A 221 8.14 -9.74 15.25
C ARG A 221 7.68 -9.50 13.81
N THR A 222 7.26 -8.27 13.47
CA THR A 222 6.81 -8.01 12.09
C THR A 222 7.92 -8.26 11.07
N TRP A 223 9.16 -7.89 11.39
CA TRP A 223 10.31 -8.21 10.56
C TRP A 223 10.63 -9.72 10.53
N MET A 224 10.54 -10.42 11.66
CA MET A 224 10.72 -11.87 11.69
C MET A 224 9.71 -12.60 10.80
N ASP A 225 8.43 -12.22 10.89
CA ASP A 225 7.35 -12.83 10.09
C ASP A 225 7.55 -12.53 8.59
N MET A 226 8.01 -11.33 8.23
CA MET A 226 8.34 -10.97 6.84
C MET A 226 9.53 -11.76 6.30
N PHE A 227 10.62 -11.87 7.05
CA PHE A 227 11.78 -12.67 6.62
C PHE A 227 11.43 -14.14 6.46
N ASP A 228 10.53 -14.69 7.28
CA ASP A 228 10.02 -16.04 7.09
C ASP A 228 9.22 -16.18 5.80
N ALA A 229 8.38 -15.19 5.48
CA ALA A 229 7.60 -15.18 4.24
C ALA A 229 8.49 -15.04 2.99
N TYR A 230 9.48 -14.14 3.01
CA TYR A 230 10.46 -13.98 1.94
C TYR A 230 11.34 -15.23 1.75
N LEU A 231 11.77 -15.85 2.85
CA LEU A 231 12.55 -17.08 2.76
C LEU A 231 11.72 -18.22 2.15
N GLU A 232 10.42 -18.28 2.41
CA GLU A 232 9.54 -19.27 1.79
C GLU A 232 9.40 -19.04 0.28
N GLU A 233 9.22 -17.80 -0.16
CA GLU A 233 9.23 -17.41 -1.58
C GLU A 233 10.58 -17.75 -2.24
N ALA A 234 11.70 -17.47 -1.60
CA ALA A 234 13.03 -17.82 -2.12
C ALA A 234 13.23 -19.35 -2.25
N LYS A 235 12.63 -20.16 -1.37
CA LYS A 235 12.64 -21.63 -1.51
C LYS A 235 11.79 -22.10 -2.68
N TRP A 236 10.61 -21.51 -2.88
CA TRP A 236 9.76 -21.82 -4.03
C TRP A 236 10.51 -21.54 -5.32
N PHE A 237 11.15 -20.38 -5.40
CA PHE A 237 11.98 -19.97 -6.52
C PHE A 237 13.08 -20.99 -6.83
N ASN A 238 13.93 -21.26 -5.84
CA ASN A 238 15.11 -22.11 -6.02
C ASN A 238 14.77 -23.59 -6.29
N SER A 239 13.59 -24.05 -5.86
CA SER A 239 13.11 -25.42 -6.14
C SER A 239 12.27 -25.53 -7.42
N GLY A 240 11.93 -24.42 -8.07
CA GLY A 240 10.97 -24.38 -9.18
C GLY A 240 9.56 -24.79 -8.77
N HIS A 241 9.23 -24.67 -7.48
CA HIS A 241 7.91 -25.02 -6.97
C HIS A 241 6.93 -23.88 -7.23
N VAL A 242 5.82 -24.18 -7.89
CA VAL A 242 4.68 -23.26 -8.00
C VAL A 242 3.64 -23.66 -6.95
N PRO A 243 3.39 -22.82 -5.93
CA PRO A 243 2.40 -23.11 -4.89
C PRO A 243 0.97 -23.01 -5.45
N SER A 244 -0.01 -23.48 -4.65
CA SER A 244 -1.43 -23.20 -4.95
C SER A 244 -1.71 -21.70 -4.84
N PHE A 245 -2.73 -21.20 -5.54
CA PHE A 245 -3.10 -19.78 -5.48
C PHE A 245 -3.34 -19.31 -4.04
N ARG A 246 -4.01 -20.14 -3.22
CA ARG A 246 -4.28 -19.76 -1.83
C ARG A 246 -3.02 -19.75 -0.98
N THR A 247 -2.15 -20.75 -1.12
CA THR A 247 -0.86 -20.81 -0.40
C THR A 247 0.03 -19.62 -0.75
N TYR A 248 0.10 -19.27 -2.04
CA TYR A 248 0.81 -18.08 -2.50
C TYR A 248 0.25 -16.83 -1.84
N LEU A 249 -1.07 -16.63 -1.92
CA LEU A 249 -1.71 -15.42 -1.41
C LEU A 249 -1.61 -15.27 0.11
N ASP A 250 -1.68 -16.39 0.86
CA ASP A 250 -1.51 -16.39 2.31
C ASP A 250 -0.10 -15.94 2.73
N ASN A 251 0.94 -16.40 2.02
CA ASN A 251 2.32 -15.94 2.24
C ASN A 251 2.50 -14.50 1.75
N GLY A 252 2.00 -14.22 0.54
CA GLY A 252 2.04 -12.94 -0.15
C GLY A 252 1.44 -11.79 0.66
N ALA A 253 0.39 -12.05 1.43
CA ALA A 253 -0.22 -11.07 2.33
C ALA A 253 0.74 -10.60 3.45
N ILE A 254 1.73 -11.41 3.80
CA ILE A 254 2.77 -11.11 4.79
C ILE A 254 4.03 -10.54 4.12
N SER A 255 4.54 -11.20 3.06
CA SER A 255 5.78 -10.79 2.37
C SER A 255 5.68 -9.37 1.79
N VAL A 256 4.48 -8.95 1.37
CA VAL A 256 4.27 -7.63 0.79
C VAL A 256 4.31 -6.46 1.80
N GLY A 257 4.58 -6.73 3.08
CA GLY A 257 4.86 -5.70 4.09
C GLY A 257 3.67 -4.96 4.70
N SER A 258 2.45 -5.23 4.25
CA SER A 258 1.21 -4.59 4.72
C SER A 258 1.02 -4.68 6.25
N CYS A 259 1.17 -5.88 6.81
CA CYS A 259 0.99 -6.15 8.24
C CYS A 259 2.07 -5.44 9.08
N MET A 260 3.31 -5.41 8.59
CA MET A 260 4.40 -4.68 9.21
C MET A 260 4.08 -3.19 9.26
N ALA A 261 3.67 -2.61 8.13
CA ALA A 261 3.37 -1.20 8.03
C ALA A 261 2.20 -0.78 8.93
N LEU A 262 1.12 -1.57 8.97
CA LEU A 262 -0.05 -1.28 9.81
C LEU A 262 0.24 -1.44 11.31
N VAL A 263 1.08 -2.40 11.71
CA VAL A 263 1.52 -2.53 13.11
C VAL A 263 2.40 -1.36 13.53
N HIS A 264 3.41 -1.00 12.71
CA HIS A 264 4.25 0.18 12.99
C HIS A 264 3.40 1.44 13.11
N ALA A 265 2.49 1.66 12.16
CA ALA A 265 1.58 2.80 12.16
C ALA A 265 0.68 2.84 13.40
N THR A 266 0.13 1.70 13.83
CA THR A 266 -0.73 1.64 15.01
C THR A 266 -0.02 2.17 16.26
N PHE A 267 1.25 1.79 16.45
CA PHE A 267 2.03 2.25 17.59
C PHE A 267 2.55 3.68 17.43
N LEU A 268 2.92 4.11 16.22
CA LEU A 268 3.32 5.49 15.93
C LEU A 268 2.18 6.47 16.19
N ILE A 269 0.95 6.12 15.79
CA ILE A 269 -0.24 6.97 15.94
C ILE A 269 -0.69 7.08 17.39
N GLY A 270 -0.57 6.02 18.19
CA GLY A 270 -0.93 6.07 19.61
C GLY A 270 -2.43 6.04 19.93
N ASP A 271 -3.29 6.07 18.92
CA ASP A 271 -4.74 6.18 19.06
C ASP A 271 -5.35 4.89 19.63
N GLY A 272 -6.03 4.99 20.77
CA GLY A 272 -6.72 3.87 21.40
C GLY A 272 -5.79 2.73 21.87
N LEU A 273 -4.51 3.00 22.15
CA LEU A 273 -3.58 1.99 22.65
C LEU A 273 -3.92 1.59 24.09
N SER A 274 -4.44 0.38 24.23
CA SER A 274 -4.65 -0.32 25.51
C SER A 274 -3.97 -1.69 25.46
N LYS A 275 -3.89 -2.39 26.60
CA LYS A 275 -3.34 -3.77 26.63
C LYS A 275 -4.09 -4.68 25.67
N GLU A 276 -5.41 -4.50 25.59
CA GLU A 276 -6.31 -5.24 24.71
C GLU A 276 -5.98 -4.92 23.24
N THR A 277 -5.97 -3.65 22.84
CA THR A 277 -5.67 -3.23 21.45
C THR A 277 -4.28 -3.70 21.01
N ILE A 278 -3.29 -3.65 21.90
CA ILE A 278 -1.93 -4.12 21.64
C ILE A 278 -1.91 -5.65 21.47
N SER A 279 -2.62 -6.40 22.33
CA SER A 279 -2.69 -7.86 22.23
C SER A 279 -3.34 -8.32 20.92
N MET A 280 -4.26 -7.53 20.35
CA MET A 280 -4.91 -7.83 19.07
C MET A 280 -3.96 -7.80 17.86
N MET A 281 -2.74 -7.30 18.03
CA MET A 281 -1.73 -7.35 16.97
C MET A 281 -1.15 -8.76 16.78
N LYS A 282 -1.44 -9.71 17.69
CA LYS A 282 -0.97 -11.09 17.63
C LYS A 282 -2.11 -12.11 17.92
N PRO A 283 -2.56 -12.91 16.93
CA PRO A 283 -2.18 -12.88 15.51
C PRO A 283 -2.59 -11.56 14.84
N TYR A 284 -2.08 -11.28 13.63
CA TYR A 284 -2.48 -10.07 12.90
C TYR A 284 -4.01 -10.01 12.72
N PRO A 285 -4.65 -8.85 12.90
CA PRO A 285 -6.05 -8.67 12.59
C PRO A 285 -6.33 -9.06 11.13
N ARG A 286 -7.46 -9.73 10.86
CA ARG A 286 -7.89 -10.03 9.49
C ARG A 286 -8.01 -8.77 8.62
N LEU A 287 -8.30 -7.63 9.25
CA LEU A 287 -8.27 -6.32 8.61
C LEU A 287 -6.92 -6.03 7.92
N PHE A 288 -5.81 -6.41 8.54
CA PHE A 288 -4.47 -6.15 8.02
C PHE A 288 -4.15 -7.11 6.89
N THR A 289 -4.39 -8.41 7.09
CA THR A 289 -4.11 -9.41 6.06
C THR A 289 -5.03 -9.25 4.84
N CYS A 290 -6.29 -8.86 5.01
CA CYS A 290 -7.20 -8.57 3.89
C CYS A 290 -6.72 -7.35 3.07
N SER A 291 -6.26 -6.29 3.75
CA SER A 291 -5.61 -5.16 3.06
C SER A 291 -4.32 -5.60 2.36
N GLY A 292 -3.54 -6.51 2.97
CA GLY A 292 -2.34 -7.11 2.40
C GLY A 292 -2.60 -7.94 1.17
N GLU A 293 -3.66 -8.75 1.15
CA GLU A 293 -4.07 -9.52 -0.02
C GLU A 293 -4.45 -8.58 -1.17
N ILE A 294 -5.22 -7.51 -0.92
CA ILE A 294 -5.53 -6.52 -1.96
C ILE A 294 -4.25 -5.88 -2.51
N LEU A 295 -3.31 -5.57 -1.62
CA LEU A 295 -2.05 -4.94 -1.98
C LEU A 295 -1.18 -5.86 -2.83
N ARG A 296 -0.98 -7.11 -2.41
CA ARG A 296 -0.28 -8.16 -3.18
C ARG A 296 -0.90 -8.39 -4.55
N LEU A 297 -2.22 -8.46 -4.64
CA LEU A 297 -2.88 -8.69 -5.94
C LEU A 297 -2.76 -7.50 -6.90
N TRP A 298 -2.69 -6.26 -6.39
CA TRP A 298 -2.40 -5.09 -7.23
C TRP A 298 -0.94 -5.06 -7.66
N ASP A 299 -0.03 -5.37 -6.74
CA ASP A 299 1.41 -5.53 -7.02
C ASP A 299 1.62 -6.50 -8.17
N ASP A 300 1.17 -7.75 -8.03
CA ASP A 300 1.30 -8.78 -9.07
C ASP A 300 0.66 -8.37 -10.42
N LEU A 301 -0.47 -7.66 -10.41
CA LEU A 301 -1.08 -7.14 -11.64
C LEU A 301 -0.14 -6.15 -12.34
N GLY A 302 0.54 -5.29 -11.57
CA GLY A 302 1.45 -4.27 -12.06
C GLY A 302 2.84 -4.78 -12.43
N THR A 303 3.38 -5.77 -11.72
CA THR A 303 4.79 -6.15 -11.80
C THR A 303 5.04 -7.47 -12.53
N SER A 304 4.05 -8.37 -12.58
CA SER A 304 4.20 -9.75 -13.10
C SER A 304 4.85 -9.87 -14.47
N THR A 305 4.67 -8.90 -15.37
CA THR A 305 5.30 -8.95 -16.70
C THR A 305 6.81 -8.81 -16.60
N GLU A 306 7.29 -7.78 -15.91
CA GLU A 306 8.71 -7.51 -15.74
C GLU A 306 9.39 -8.58 -14.88
N GLU A 307 8.69 -9.07 -13.85
CA GLU A 307 9.14 -10.17 -12.98
C GLU A 307 9.34 -11.48 -13.74
N GLN A 308 8.41 -11.83 -14.64
CA GLN A 308 8.57 -13.02 -15.49
C GLN A 308 9.74 -12.89 -16.47
N GLU A 309 10.00 -11.70 -16.99
CA GLU A 309 11.12 -11.46 -17.91
C GLU A 309 12.49 -11.62 -17.22
N ARG A 310 12.61 -11.22 -15.94
CA ARG A 310 13.82 -11.47 -15.13
C ARG A 310 13.90 -12.91 -14.60
N GLY A 311 12.81 -13.66 -14.69
CA GLY A 311 12.71 -15.05 -14.27
C GLY A 311 12.53 -15.18 -12.77
N ASP A 312 11.57 -14.47 -12.21
CA ASP A 312 11.17 -14.49 -10.79
C ASP A 312 10.19 -15.64 -10.47
N ASN A 313 9.71 -15.71 -9.22
CA ASN A 313 8.62 -16.55 -8.76
C ASN A 313 7.33 -16.40 -9.58
N ALA A 314 6.51 -17.45 -9.54
CA ALA A 314 5.15 -17.37 -10.07
C ALA A 314 4.30 -16.39 -9.24
N SER A 315 3.77 -15.34 -9.87
CA SER A 315 2.82 -14.42 -9.21
C SER A 315 1.47 -15.08 -8.97
N SER A 316 0.55 -14.38 -8.30
CA SER A 316 -0.83 -14.84 -8.12
C SER A 316 -1.54 -15.19 -9.44
N ILE A 317 -1.22 -14.50 -10.54
CA ILE A 317 -1.77 -14.78 -11.87
C ILE A 317 -1.33 -16.17 -12.33
N GLN A 318 -0.02 -16.47 -12.27
CA GLN A 318 0.52 -17.76 -12.69
C GLN A 318 0.08 -18.90 -11.77
N CYS A 319 0.04 -18.67 -10.44
CA CYS A 319 -0.44 -19.68 -9.49
C CYS A 319 -1.89 -20.07 -9.79
N PHE A 320 -2.77 -19.09 -10.02
CA PHE A 320 -4.17 -19.33 -10.39
C PHE A 320 -4.29 -20.06 -11.74
N MET A 321 -3.56 -19.60 -12.76
CA MET A 321 -3.60 -20.19 -14.10
C MET A 321 -3.09 -21.64 -14.09
N GLY A 322 -1.98 -21.90 -13.40
CA GLY A 322 -1.39 -23.23 -13.26
C GLY A 322 -2.33 -24.21 -12.56
N GLU A 323 -2.93 -23.80 -11.45
CA GLU A 323 -3.89 -24.61 -10.68
C GLU A 323 -5.15 -24.98 -11.50
N ASN A 324 -5.60 -24.07 -12.38
CA ASN A 324 -6.83 -24.23 -13.16
C ASN A 324 -6.61 -24.63 -14.63
N ASN A 325 -5.37 -24.89 -15.05
CA ASN A 325 -4.98 -25.19 -16.43
C ASN A 325 -5.44 -24.12 -17.46
N ILE A 326 -5.42 -22.84 -17.05
CA ILE A 326 -5.79 -21.70 -17.90
C ILE A 326 -4.58 -21.26 -18.72
N ARG A 327 -4.78 -21.04 -20.02
CA ARG A 327 -3.70 -20.61 -20.94
C ARG A 327 -3.74 -19.13 -21.32
N ASP A 328 -4.92 -18.51 -21.25
CA ASP A 328 -5.08 -17.09 -21.56
C ASP A 328 -4.80 -16.25 -20.30
N GLU A 329 -3.71 -15.48 -20.33
CA GLU A 329 -3.35 -14.59 -19.23
C GLU A 329 -4.44 -13.55 -18.92
N ASN A 330 -5.22 -13.15 -19.92
CA ASN A 330 -6.33 -12.21 -19.70
C ASN A 330 -7.41 -12.80 -18.80
N GLU A 331 -7.65 -14.12 -18.87
CA GLU A 331 -8.57 -14.80 -17.94
C GLU A 331 -8.01 -14.80 -16.51
N GLY A 332 -6.69 -15.04 -16.36
CA GLY A 332 -5.99 -14.93 -15.08
C GLY A 332 -6.10 -13.54 -14.47
N ARG A 333 -5.69 -12.49 -15.21
CA ARG A 333 -5.80 -11.08 -14.77
C ARG A 333 -7.23 -10.67 -14.46
N LYS A 334 -8.21 -11.15 -15.22
CA LYS A 334 -9.64 -10.89 -14.95
C LYS A 334 -10.09 -11.55 -13.65
N HIS A 335 -9.61 -12.76 -13.36
CA HIS A 335 -9.87 -13.42 -12.09
C HIS A 335 -9.25 -12.65 -10.91
N ILE A 336 -7.99 -12.21 -11.02
CA ILE A 336 -7.34 -11.42 -9.96
C ILE A 336 -8.14 -10.15 -9.63
N ARG A 337 -8.58 -9.40 -10.64
CA ARG A 337 -9.44 -8.21 -10.42
C ARG A 337 -10.80 -8.56 -9.78
N LEU A 338 -11.33 -9.77 -10.01
CA LEU A 338 -12.53 -10.25 -9.33
C LEU A 338 -12.25 -10.56 -7.86
N VAL A 339 -11.11 -11.20 -7.54
CA VAL A 339 -10.68 -11.47 -6.16
C VAL A 339 -10.50 -10.16 -5.39
N ILE A 340 -9.82 -9.16 -5.96
CA ILE A 340 -9.70 -7.81 -5.37
C ILE A 340 -11.08 -7.21 -5.05
N ARG A 341 -12.04 -7.32 -5.97
CA ARG A 341 -13.41 -6.82 -5.74
C ARG A 341 -14.12 -7.52 -4.58
N ASN A 342 -13.91 -8.82 -4.41
CA ASN A 342 -14.49 -9.58 -3.30
C ASN A 342 -13.83 -9.20 -1.98
N LEU A 343 -12.49 -9.11 -1.95
CA LEU A 343 -11.73 -8.66 -0.78
C LEU A 343 -12.13 -7.25 -0.33
N TRP A 344 -12.47 -6.34 -1.25
CA TRP A 344 -13.01 -5.03 -0.89
C TRP A 344 -14.31 -5.10 -0.08
N ARG A 345 -15.19 -6.08 -0.37
CA ARG A 345 -16.43 -6.28 0.39
C ARG A 345 -16.17 -6.86 1.77
N GLU A 346 -15.22 -7.80 1.86
CA GLU A 346 -14.74 -8.32 3.15
C GLU A 346 -14.13 -7.18 3.98
N LEU A 347 -13.24 -6.39 3.39
CA LEU A 347 -12.58 -5.25 4.03
C LEU A 347 -13.58 -4.21 4.52
N ASN A 348 -14.64 -3.94 3.76
CA ASN A 348 -15.75 -3.08 4.21
C ASN A 348 -16.42 -3.64 5.47
N GLY A 349 -16.72 -4.95 5.50
CA GLY A 349 -17.33 -5.60 6.66
C GLY A 349 -16.43 -5.55 7.89
N LEU A 350 -15.13 -5.81 7.70
CA LEU A 350 -14.12 -5.71 8.77
C LEU A 350 -13.99 -4.27 9.29
N ALA A 351 -14.06 -3.27 8.41
CA ALA A 351 -13.98 -1.85 8.76
C ALA A 351 -15.19 -1.35 9.57
N MET A 352 -16.34 -2.02 9.48
CA MET A 352 -17.51 -1.70 10.31
C MET A 352 -17.40 -2.24 11.74
N ASN A 353 -16.45 -3.16 12.00
CA ASN A 353 -16.23 -3.71 13.33
C ASN A 353 -15.53 -2.67 14.23
N LYS A 354 -16.05 -2.51 15.46
CA LYS A 354 -15.58 -1.51 16.44
C LYS A 354 -14.46 -2.02 17.35
N THR A 355 -13.82 -3.14 17.00
CA THR A 355 -12.77 -3.76 17.83
C THR A 355 -11.41 -3.07 17.69
N VAL A 356 -11.16 -2.37 16.58
CA VAL A 356 -9.91 -1.64 16.32
C VAL A 356 -10.14 -0.13 16.27
N PRO A 357 -9.13 0.70 16.62
CA PRO A 357 -9.23 2.15 16.52
C PRO A 357 -9.57 2.62 15.10
N LEU A 358 -10.31 3.73 14.98
CA LEU A 358 -10.75 4.25 13.69
C LEU A 358 -9.58 4.66 12.79
N SER A 359 -8.51 5.19 13.37
CA SER A 359 -7.27 5.51 12.65
C SER A 359 -6.67 4.28 11.95
N VAL A 360 -6.66 3.12 12.63
CA VAL A 360 -6.18 1.84 12.10
C VAL A 360 -7.09 1.30 10.99
N VAL A 361 -8.41 1.44 11.15
CA VAL A 361 -9.39 1.09 10.10
C VAL A 361 -9.16 1.94 8.85
N LYS A 362 -9.04 3.25 9.01
CA LYS A 362 -8.77 4.18 7.90
C LYS A 362 -7.45 3.85 7.20
N ALA A 363 -6.39 3.58 7.96
CA ALA A 363 -5.09 3.21 7.41
C ALA A 363 -5.18 1.94 6.54
N SER A 364 -5.92 0.93 7.00
CA SER A 364 -6.11 -0.32 6.24
C SER A 364 -6.90 -0.08 4.94
N LEU A 365 -7.99 0.68 4.99
CA LEU A 365 -8.73 1.05 3.78
C LEU A 365 -7.88 1.88 2.82
N ASN A 366 -7.08 2.82 3.34
CA ASN A 366 -6.23 3.67 2.53
C ASN A 366 -5.05 2.90 1.93
N MET A 367 -4.49 1.92 2.62
CA MET A 367 -3.47 1.03 2.07
C MET A 367 -3.98 0.31 0.81
N ALA A 368 -5.19 -0.26 0.87
CA ALA A 368 -5.82 -0.90 -0.29
C ALA A 368 -6.06 0.07 -1.46
N ARG A 369 -6.41 1.35 -1.19
CA ARG A 369 -6.56 2.40 -2.22
C ARG A 369 -5.22 2.78 -2.83
N THR A 370 -4.20 2.91 -1.98
CA THR A 370 -2.85 3.30 -2.39
C THR A 370 -2.20 2.22 -3.25
N ALA A 371 -2.40 0.94 -2.92
CA ALA A 371 -1.89 -0.17 -3.74
C ALA A 371 -2.34 -0.07 -5.20
N GLN A 372 -3.62 0.22 -5.42
CA GLN A 372 -4.11 0.45 -6.77
C GLN A 372 -3.39 1.62 -7.45
N VAL A 373 -3.23 2.76 -6.78
CA VAL A 373 -2.54 3.93 -7.35
C VAL A 373 -1.09 3.61 -7.72
N ILE A 374 -0.39 2.86 -6.88
CA ILE A 374 1.02 2.52 -7.12
C ILE A 374 1.15 1.56 -8.29
N TYR A 375 0.36 0.49 -8.36
CA TYR A 375 0.62 -0.61 -9.30
C TYR A 375 -0.24 -0.63 -10.57
N GLN A 376 -1.34 0.14 -10.62
CA GLN A 376 -2.27 0.06 -11.75
C GLN A 376 -1.62 0.40 -13.10
N HIS A 377 -0.57 1.21 -13.13
CA HIS A 377 0.14 1.59 -14.37
C HIS A 377 0.86 0.44 -15.07
N GLY A 378 1.27 -0.60 -14.33
CA GLY A 378 1.84 -1.80 -14.91
C GLY A 378 0.80 -2.71 -15.58
N ASP A 379 -0.44 -2.70 -15.07
CA ASP A 379 -1.56 -3.48 -15.62
C ASP A 379 -2.31 -2.71 -16.72
N ASP A 380 -2.37 -1.37 -16.62
CA ASP A 380 -3.00 -0.47 -17.57
C ASP A 380 -2.07 0.73 -17.88
N LYS A 381 -1.35 0.61 -19.01
CA LYS A 381 -0.38 1.60 -19.49
C LYS A 381 -0.99 2.97 -19.83
N SER A 382 -2.32 3.12 -19.80
CA SER A 382 -2.98 4.42 -19.97
C SER A 382 -3.08 5.23 -18.68
N THR A 383 -2.74 4.64 -17.54
CA THR A 383 -2.77 5.30 -16.23
C THR A 383 -1.44 5.95 -15.88
N PHE A 384 -1.47 6.87 -14.92
CA PHE A 384 -0.29 7.62 -14.48
C PHE A 384 0.70 6.73 -13.74
N THR A 385 1.98 6.99 -13.96
CA THR A 385 3.05 6.32 -13.22
C THR A 385 3.14 6.83 -11.78
N VAL A 386 3.90 6.13 -10.94
CA VAL A 386 4.24 6.58 -9.59
C VAL A 386 4.85 7.99 -9.61
N ASP A 387 5.79 8.24 -10.53
CA ASP A 387 6.46 9.54 -10.67
C ASP A 387 5.48 10.65 -11.05
N ASP A 388 4.52 10.37 -11.94
CA ASP A 388 3.45 11.32 -12.29
C ASP A 388 2.60 11.68 -11.06
N TYR A 389 2.29 10.70 -10.20
CA TYR A 389 1.55 10.94 -8.96
C TYR A 389 2.37 11.71 -7.93
N VAL A 390 3.64 11.39 -7.76
CA VAL A 390 4.59 12.14 -6.92
C VAL A 390 4.65 13.60 -7.39
N GLN A 391 4.87 13.82 -8.69
CA GLN A 391 4.92 15.15 -9.28
C GLN A 391 3.62 15.91 -9.03
N THR A 392 2.48 15.27 -9.27
CA THR A 392 1.16 15.86 -9.10
C THR A 392 0.88 16.27 -7.66
N LEU A 393 1.14 15.39 -6.69
CA LEU A 393 0.78 15.63 -5.30
C LEU A 393 1.79 16.52 -4.56
N ILE A 394 3.08 16.33 -4.81
CA ILE A 394 4.15 16.91 -3.99
C ILE A 394 4.71 18.18 -4.63
N PHE A 395 4.79 18.26 -5.95
CA PHE A 395 5.55 19.33 -6.61
C PHE A 395 4.71 20.26 -7.50
N SER A 396 3.54 19.82 -7.96
CA SER A 396 2.67 20.66 -8.79
C SER A 396 1.65 21.42 -7.94
N SER A 397 1.71 22.75 -7.94
CA SER A 397 0.65 23.59 -7.39
C SER A 397 -0.60 23.56 -8.28
N LEU A 398 -1.77 23.86 -7.71
CA LEU A 398 -2.98 24.00 -8.50
C LEU A 398 -2.92 25.30 -9.33
N PRO A 399 -3.48 25.33 -10.56
CA PRO A 399 -3.49 26.55 -11.35
C PRO A 399 -4.19 27.70 -10.62
N SER A 400 -3.50 28.83 -10.51
CA SER A 400 -4.03 30.12 -10.03
C SER A 400 -5.25 30.51 -10.86
N ASN A 401 -6.32 30.98 -10.21
CA ASN A 401 -7.41 31.63 -10.95
C ASN A 401 -6.90 33.04 -11.32
N HIS A 402 -6.60 33.29 -12.59
CA HIS A 402 -6.51 34.65 -13.12
C HIS A 402 -7.84 35.05 -13.73
#